data_AF-A0A379XT95-F1
#
_entry.id   AF-A0A379XT95-F1
#
_cell.length_a   1.000
_cell.length_b   1.000
_cell.length_c   1.000
_cell.angle_alpha   90.00
_cell.angle_beta   90.00
_cell.angle_gamma   90.00
#
_symmetry.space_group_name_H-M   'P 1'
#
loop_
_entity.id
_entity.type
_entity.pdbx_description
1 polymer ?
#
loop_
_entity_poly.entity_id
_entity_poly.type
_entity_poly.pdbx_seq_one_letter_code
_entity_poly.pdbx_strand_id
1 'polypeptide(L)'
;MKNSGMLSTDKVTEDRETALMKALPAKMRYFIVLLFLFLPGQSVAARFCNNTPKNFILRPDIRFSNLDAPADASSYPYQVGKSAYYSENVLFDYCWPYYLRGQAVITRPIVGQYNGQDIYDIGVPNIGVTFTITDSQESGFGEGVEMKGNNLTDVIPPNGKWYLVPRMGASIRIGVIVLGRLAPRVD
;
A
#
# COMPACT_ATOMS: atom_id res chain seq x y z
N MET A 1 -1.38 -42.34 -39.56
CA MET A 1 -0.98 -41.35 -38.53
C MET A 1 -0.63 -40.03 -39.22
N LYS A 2 -1.42 -38.98 -39.02
CA LYS A 2 -1.04 -37.60 -39.33
C LYS A 2 -1.77 -36.67 -38.36
N ASN A 3 -0.97 -36.03 -37.50
CA ASN A 3 -1.39 -35.10 -36.45
C ASN A 3 -2.11 -33.89 -37.08
N SER A 4 -3.30 -33.57 -36.56
CA SER A 4 -3.88 -32.23 -36.70
C SER A 4 -3.21 -31.33 -35.66
N GLY A 5 -2.28 -30.49 -36.12
CA GLY A 5 -1.70 -29.43 -35.32
C GLY A 5 -2.66 -28.24 -35.26
N MET A 6 -3.14 -27.94 -34.06
CA MET A 6 -3.92 -26.76 -33.72
C MET A 6 -3.06 -25.51 -34.00
N LEU A 7 -3.40 -24.74 -35.04
CA LEU A 7 -2.74 -23.48 -35.34
C LEU A 7 -3.12 -22.47 -34.24
N SER A 8 -2.13 -22.05 -33.44
CA SER A 8 -2.27 -21.02 -32.41
C SER A 8 -2.89 -19.75 -32.99
N THR A 9 -3.96 -19.28 -32.35
CA THR A 9 -4.67 -18.02 -32.62
C THR A 9 -3.80 -16.78 -32.43
N ASP A 10 -2.64 -16.91 -31.79
CA ASP A 10 -1.75 -15.78 -31.49
C ASP A 10 -1.03 -15.29 -32.76
N LYS A 11 -0.55 -16.20 -33.61
CA LYS A 11 0.14 -15.83 -34.86
C LYS A 11 -0.75 -15.11 -35.85
N VAL A 12 -2.02 -15.52 -35.95
CA VAL A 12 -2.97 -14.91 -36.88
C VAL A 12 -3.32 -13.48 -36.48
N THR A 13 -3.27 -13.18 -35.17
CA THR A 13 -3.58 -11.85 -34.64
C THR A 13 -2.38 -10.91 -34.79
N GLU A 14 -1.17 -11.42 -34.51
CA GLU A 14 0.11 -10.71 -34.70
C GLU A 14 0.37 -10.37 -36.17
N ASP A 15 0.13 -11.30 -37.09
CA ASP A 15 0.25 -11.05 -38.53
C ASP A 15 -0.77 -10.00 -39.03
N ARG A 16 -1.96 -9.94 -38.43
CA ARG A 16 -3.00 -8.98 -38.78
C ARG A 16 -2.66 -7.56 -38.33
N GLU A 17 -2.15 -7.40 -37.12
CA GLU A 17 -1.70 -6.10 -36.59
C GLU A 17 -0.50 -5.57 -37.38
N THR A 18 0.44 -6.47 -37.73
CA THR A 18 1.63 -6.12 -38.52
C THR A 18 1.27 -5.75 -39.97
N ALA A 19 0.26 -6.41 -40.56
CA ALA A 19 -0.25 -6.09 -41.89
C ALA A 19 -1.05 -4.77 -41.91
N LEU A 20 -1.83 -4.48 -40.88
CA LEU A 20 -2.59 -3.23 -40.75
C LEU A 20 -1.64 -2.03 -40.60
N MET A 21 -0.60 -2.17 -39.77
CA MET A 21 0.48 -1.19 -39.65
C MET A 21 1.19 -0.98 -40.99
N LYS A 22 1.35 -2.03 -41.81
CA LYS A 22 1.96 -1.96 -43.15
C LYS A 22 1.09 -1.34 -44.25
N ALA A 23 -0.20 -1.13 -44.03
CA ALA A 23 -1.10 -0.52 -45.01
C ALA A 23 -1.16 1.02 -44.91
N LEU A 24 -0.70 1.61 -43.81
CA LEU A 24 -0.68 3.07 -43.67
C LEU A 24 0.47 3.69 -44.49
N PRO A 25 0.25 4.83 -45.18
CA PRO A 25 1.32 5.56 -45.86
C PRO A 25 2.45 5.87 -44.89
N ALA A 26 3.72 5.72 -45.30
CA ALA A 26 4.87 5.89 -44.40
C ALA A 26 4.84 7.23 -43.63
N LYS A 27 4.43 8.33 -44.30
CA LYS A 27 4.23 9.64 -43.68
C LYS A 27 3.21 9.64 -42.52
N MET A 28 2.16 8.83 -42.62
CA MET A 28 1.10 8.72 -41.62
C MET A 28 1.57 7.88 -40.41
N ARG A 29 2.46 6.89 -40.62
CA ARG A 29 3.08 6.15 -39.50
C ARG A 29 4.07 7.01 -38.73
N TYR A 30 4.92 7.76 -39.43
CA TYR A 30 5.79 8.73 -38.79
C TYR A 30 4.97 9.79 -38.06
N PHE A 31 3.86 10.26 -38.65
CA PHE A 31 2.95 11.19 -37.99
C PHE A 31 2.33 10.60 -36.72
N ILE A 32 1.86 9.35 -36.71
CA ILE A 32 1.30 8.70 -35.51
C ILE A 32 2.38 8.54 -34.42
N VAL A 33 3.56 8.05 -34.78
CA VAL A 33 4.67 7.87 -33.82
C VAL A 33 5.14 9.23 -33.28
N LEU A 34 5.24 10.24 -34.15
CA LEU A 34 5.54 11.62 -33.75
C LEU A 34 4.40 12.22 -32.92
N LEU A 35 3.13 11.92 -33.19
CA LEU A 35 1.99 12.36 -32.38
C LEU A 35 2.09 11.79 -30.96
N PHE A 36 2.47 10.52 -30.81
CA PHE A 36 2.68 9.89 -29.49
C PHE A 36 3.94 10.42 -28.77
N LEU A 37 5.02 10.71 -29.49
CA LEU A 37 6.26 11.25 -28.90
C LEU A 37 6.20 12.75 -28.58
N PHE A 38 5.43 13.51 -29.37
CA PHE A 38 5.26 14.96 -29.28
C PHE A 38 3.84 15.35 -28.85
N LEU A 39 3.15 14.51 -28.06
CA LEU A 39 2.06 14.92 -27.18
C LEU A 39 2.68 15.28 -25.82
N PRO A 40 3.28 16.47 -25.67
CA PRO A 40 4.04 16.84 -24.49
C PRO A 40 3.03 17.46 -23.54
N GLY A 41 2.41 16.67 -22.66
CA GLY A 41 1.53 17.25 -21.64
C GLY A 41 0.31 16.44 -21.23
N GLN A 42 0.09 15.24 -21.76
CA GLN A 42 -0.83 14.30 -21.11
C GLN A 42 -0.06 13.54 -20.02
N SER A 43 0.55 14.29 -19.09
CA SER A 43 0.63 13.82 -17.71
C SER A 43 -0.81 13.70 -17.29
N VAL A 44 -1.45 12.56 -17.57
CA VAL A 44 -2.82 12.33 -17.13
C VAL A 44 -2.71 12.24 -15.63
N ALA A 45 -2.82 13.38 -14.96
CA ALA A 45 -2.84 13.46 -13.50
C ALA A 45 -3.89 12.45 -13.07
N ALA A 46 -3.48 11.52 -12.20
CA ALA A 46 -4.34 10.44 -11.75
C ALA A 46 -5.71 11.02 -11.36
N ARG A 47 -6.74 10.70 -12.13
CA ARG A 47 -8.10 11.19 -11.87
C ARG A 47 -8.79 10.17 -11.00
N PHE A 48 -9.24 10.62 -9.84
CA PHE A 48 -10.02 9.80 -8.93
C PHE A 48 -11.48 9.76 -9.36
N CYS A 49 -12.08 8.58 -9.24
CA CYS A 49 -13.47 8.27 -9.52
C CYS A 49 -14.17 7.80 -8.23
N ASN A 50 -15.49 7.63 -8.29
CA ASN A 50 -16.28 6.97 -7.24
C ASN A 50 -16.09 7.55 -5.82
N ASN A 51 -15.98 8.88 -5.71
CA ASN A 51 -15.81 9.63 -4.45
C ASN A 51 -14.54 9.28 -3.66
N THR A 52 -13.44 8.98 -4.36
CA THR A 52 -12.10 8.84 -3.78
C THR A 52 -11.25 10.10 -4.08
N PRO A 53 -10.17 10.38 -3.32
CA PRO A 53 -9.67 9.65 -2.15
C PRO A 53 -10.63 9.71 -0.96
N LYS A 54 -10.78 8.59 -0.25
CA LYS A 54 -11.55 8.55 1.00
C LYS A 54 -10.67 8.95 2.18
N ASN A 55 -11.19 9.83 3.03
CA ASN A 55 -10.62 10.05 4.35
C ASN A 55 -11.06 8.89 5.27
N PHE A 56 -10.15 7.95 5.51
CA PHE A 56 -10.38 6.88 6.45
C PHE A 56 -9.93 7.30 7.84
N ILE A 57 -10.91 7.57 8.71
CA ILE A 57 -10.66 7.82 10.14
C ILE A 57 -10.85 6.50 10.85
N LEU A 58 -9.77 5.93 11.39
CA LEU A 58 -9.83 4.84 12.36
C LEU A 58 -10.63 5.31 13.59
N ARG A 59 -11.91 4.91 13.68
CA ARG A 59 -12.80 5.16 14.83
C ARG A 59 -12.56 4.11 15.94
N PRO A 60 -12.94 4.40 17.20
CA PRO A 60 -12.09 4.17 18.37
C PRO A 60 -12.12 2.75 18.96
N ASP A 61 -12.90 1.81 18.42
CA ASP A 61 -12.95 0.44 18.94
C ASP A 61 -11.78 -0.39 18.42
N ILE A 62 -10.57 0.10 18.66
CA ILE A 62 -9.36 -0.66 18.43
C ILE A 62 -9.31 -1.77 19.48
N ARG A 63 -9.70 -2.97 19.08
CA ARG A 63 -9.65 -4.16 19.92
C ARG A 63 -8.21 -4.67 19.92
N PHE A 64 -7.58 -4.51 21.06
CA PHE A 64 -6.30 -5.16 21.36
C PHE A 64 -6.59 -6.48 22.06
N SER A 65 -5.91 -7.54 21.65
CA SER A 65 -5.84 -8.77 22.45
C SER A 65 -4.71 -8.64 23.47
N ASN A 66 -4.92 -9.24 24.65
CA ASN A 66 -3.92 -9.41 25.71
C ASN A 66 -3.27 -8.09 26.19
N LEU A 67 -4.04 -7.16 26.76
CA LEU A 67 -3.50 -5.91 27.31
C LEU A 67 -2.89 -6.06 28.72
N ASP A 68 -2.63 -7.29 29.18
CA ASP A 68 -2.14 -7.53 30.52
C ASP A 68 -0.65 -7.16 30.61
N ALA A 69 -0.41 -6.06 31.31
CA ALA A 69 0.90 -5.56 31.67
C ALA A 69 1.28 -6.12 33.05
N PRO A 70 2.32 -6.96 33.20
CA PRO A 70 2.79 -7.35 34.53
C PRO A 70 3.21 -6.09 35.30
N ALA A 71 2.65 -5.90 36.50
CA ALA A 71 2.94 -4.76 37.37
C ALA A 71 4.44 -4.63 37.69
N ASP A 72 5.15 -5.76 37.64
CA ASP A 72 6.57 -5.91 37.96
C ASP A 72 7.42 -6.27 36.74
N ALA A 73 7.05 -5.80 35.53
CA ALA A 73 7.90 -5.96 34.36
C ALA A 73 9.31 -5.40 34.66
N SER A 74 10.32 -6.27 34.57
CA SER A 74 11.71 -5.95 34.94
C SER A 74 12.45 -5.14 33.87
N SER A 75 11.86 -5.01 32.69
CA SER A 75 12.41 -4.22 31.58
C SER A 75 11.31 -3.55 30.76
N TYR A 76 11.57 -2.30 30.38
CA TYR A 76 10.79 -1.51 29.42
C TYR A 76 11.75 -1.01 28.33
N PRO A 77 11.28 -0.79 27.09
CA PRO A 77 9.93 -0.97 26.60
C PRO A 77 9.58 -2.45 26.34
N TYR A 78 8.30 -2.81 26.47
CA TYR A 78 7.81 -4.13 26.05
C TYR A 78 6.42 -4.04 25.41
N GLN A 79 6.13 -4.99 24.53
CA GLN A 79 4.85 -5.06 23.84
C GLN A 79 3.82 -5.82 24.67
N VAL A 80 2.71 -5.15 25.01
CA VAL A 80 1.56 -5.79 25.69
C VAL A 80 0.63 -6.42 24.67
N GLY A 81 0.28 -5.71 23.59
CA GLY A 81 -0.75 -6.17 22.67
C GLY A 81 -0.47 -5.82 21.21
N LYS A 82 -1.20 -6.50 20.33
CA LYS A 82 -1.31 -6.18 18.89
C LYS A 82 -2.79 -6.16 18.53
N SER A 83 -3.19 -5.20 17.71
CA SER A 83 -4.52 -5.20 17.14
C SER A 83 -4.62 -6.20 15.99
N ALA A 84 -5.85 -6.54 15.59
CA ALA A 84 -6.08 -7.06 14.24
C ALA A 84 -5.67 -6.02 13.18
N TYR A 85 -5.54 -6.44 11.92
CA TYR A 85 -5.41 -5.48 10.83
C TYR A 85 -6.75 -4.76 10.62
N TYR A 86 -6.72 -3.45 10.63
CA TYR A 86 -7.81 -2.60 10.15
C TYR A 86 -7.58 -2.34 8.67
N SER A 87 -8.46 -2.85 7.82
CA SER A 87 -8.35 -2.74 6.36
C SER A 87 -9.50 -1.89 5.83
N GLU A 88 -9.18 -0.98 4.91
CA GLU A 88 -10.13 -0.39 3.99
C GLU A 88 -9.75 -0.85 2.59
N ASN A 89 -10.66 -1.54 1.91
CA ASN A 89 -10.36 -2.20 0.65
C ASN A 89 -10.27 -1.20 -0.51
N VAL A 90 -10.98 -0.06 -0.41
CA VAL A 90 -10.95 0.98 -1.45
C VAL A 90 -10.83 2.37 -0.82
N LEU A 91 -9.60 2.86 -0.75
CA LEU A 91 -9.25 4.25 -0.41
C LEU A 91 -9.12 5.13 -1.66
N PHE A 92 -8.54 4.57 -2.73
CA PHE A 92 -8.34 5.25 -4.01
C PHE A 92 -8.94 4.42 -5.14
N ASP A 93 -9.78 5.04 -5.96
CA ASP A 93 -10.38 4.43 -7.15
C ASP A 93 -10.04 5.31 -8.35
N TYR A 94 -9.26 4.78 -9.28
CA TYR A 94 -8.73 5.53 -10.40
C TYR A 94 -9.63 5.35 -11.62
N CYS A 95 -9.96 6.45 -12.29
CA CYS A 95 -10.73 6.40 -13.53
C CYS A 95 -9.99 5.67 -14.67
N TRP A 96 -8.66 5.56 -14.57
CA TRP A 96 -7.79 4.84 -15.49
C TRP A 96 -6.69 4.13 -14.69
N PRO A 97 -6.22 2.93 -15.09
CA PRO A 97 -5.18 2.22 -14.36
C PRO A 97 -3.91 3.07 -14.27
N TYR A 98 -3.34 3.21 -13.07
CA TYR A 98 -2.18 4.07 -12.82
C TYR A 98 -1.04 3.30 -12.17
N TYR A 99 0.19 3.75 -12.45
CA TYR A 99 1.40 3.20 -11.83
C TYR A 99 1.57 3.81 -10.44
N LEU A 100 1.58 2.97 -9.40
CA LEU A 100 1.48 3.46 -8.03
C LEU A 100 2.65 3.02 -7.17
N ARG A 101 3.11 3.96 -6.34
CA ARG A 101 3.90 3.73 -5.14
C ARG A 101 3.04 4.15 -3.96
N GLY A 102 2.64 3.20 -3.12
CA GLY A 102 1.97 3.50 -1.86
C GLY A 102 3.01 3.99 -0.87
N GLN A 103 2.88 5.25 -0.45
CA GLN A 103 3.74 5.85 0.58
C GLN A 103 2.91 6.18 1.81
N ALA A 104 3.47 5.93 2.98
CA ALA A 104 2.87 6.33 4.24
C ALA A 104 3.86 7.12 5.07
N VAL A 105 3.33 8.02 5.89
CA VAL A 105 4.10 8.77 6.88
C VAL A 105 3.35 8.75 8.20
N ILE A 106 4.08 8.54 9.29
CA ILE A 106 3.55 8.74 10.64
C ILE A 106 3.94 10.14 11.10
N THR A 107 2.98 10.95 11.50
CA THR A 107 3.20 12.34 11.93
C THR A 107 3.39 12.47 13.44
N ARG A 108 3.29 11.37 14.18
CA ARG A 108 3.47 11.34 15.64
C ARG A 108 4.97 11.36 16.02
N PRO A 109 5.36 12.02 17.11
CA PRO A 109 6.74 11.97 17.60
C PRO A 109 7.19 10.55 17.93
N ILE A 110 8.47 10.27 17.71
CA ILE A 110 9.10 9.01 18.12
C ILE A 110 9.61 9.15 19.55
N VAL A 111 9.27 8.18 20.41
CA VAL A 111 9.63 8.17 21.84
C VAL A 111 10.57 7.03 22.23
N GLY A 112 10.86 6.12 21.30
CA GLY A 112 11.80 5.02 21.51
C GLY A 112 11.76 4.00 20.39
N GLN A 113 12.39 2.86 20.63
CA GLN A 113 12.38 1.71 19.72
C GLN A 113 12.09 0.41 20.47
N TYR A 114 11.39 -0.50 19.80
CA TYR A 114 11.16 -1.87 20.27
C TYR A 114 11.40 -2.84 19.13
N ASN A 115 12.33 -3.79 19.30
CA ASN A 115 12.74 -4.75 18.26
C ASN A 115 13.11 -4.11 16.90
N GLY A 116 13.68 -2.90 16.93
CA GLY A 116 14.06 -2.17 15.73
C GLY A 116 12.92 -1.46 14.99
N GLN A 117 11.69 -1.49 15.52
CA GLN A 117 10.56 -0.67 15.08
C GLN A 117 10.43 0.57 15.97
N ASP A 118 10.08 1.71 15.39
CA ASP A 118 9.90 2.94 16.15
C ASP A 118 8.59 2.94 16.94
N ILE A 119 8.68 3.45 18.16
CA ILE A 119 7.55 3.65 19.07
C ILE A 119 7.12 5.11 18.96
N TYR A 120 5.85 5.33 18.65
CA TYR A 120 5.25 6.64 18.45
C TYR A 120 4.42 7.07 19.66
N ASP A 121 4.48 8.35 19.99
CA ASP A 121 3.69 8.97 21.04
C ASP A 121 2.22 9.10 20.65
N ILE A 122 1.34 8.73 21.57
CA ILE A 122 -0.12 8.89 21.45
C ILE A 122 -0.71 9.86 22.48
N GLY A 123 0.13 10.52 23.28
CA GLY A 123 -0.28 11.44 24.34
C GLY A 123 -0.76 10.75 25.61
N VAL A 124 -0.49 9.44 25.76
CA VAL A 124 -0.79 8.68 26.97
C VAL A 124 0.51 8.37 27.71
N PRO A 125 0.68 8.83 28.96
CA PRO A 125 1.90 8.59 29.72
C PRO A 125 2.28 7.11 29.79
N ASN A 126 3.56 6.81 29.58
CA ASN A 126 4.13 5.46 29.61
C ASN A 126 3.54 4.47 28.58
N ILE A 127 2.77 4.96 27.59
CA ILE A 127 2.23 4.13 26.50
C ILE A 127 2.64 4.73 25.17
N GLY A 128 3.25 3.92 24.33
CA GLY A 128 3.51 4.22 22.94
C GLY A 128 2.90 3.17 22.03
N VAL A 129 2.91 3.44 20.73
CA VAL A 129 2.39 2.50 19.73
C VAL A 129 3.38 2.27 18.60
N THR A 130 3.34 1.09 18.02
CA THR A 130 4.00 0.81 16.75
C THR A 130 2.98 0.66 15.63
N PHE A 131 3.36 1.04 14.41
CA PHE A 131 2.52 0.93 13.23
C PHE A 131 3.13 -0.02 12.20
N THR A 132 2.32 -0.95 11.71
CA THR A 132 2.61 -1.76 10.54
C THR A 132 1.58 -1.44 9.47
N ILE A 133 2.03 -1.00 8.29
CA ILE A 133 1.16 -0.57 7.19
C ILE A 133 1.40 -1.47 5.98
N THR A 134 0.33 -1.84 5.29
CA THR A 134 0.37 -2.60 4.04
C THR A 134 -0.82 -2.21 3.14
N ASP A 135 -0.89 -2.77 1.93
CA ASP A 135 -2.09 -2.68 1.08
C ASP A 135 -3.29 -3.38 1.77
N SER A 136 -4.50 -3.16 1.26
CA SER A 136 -5.68 -3.93 1.66
C SER A 136 -5.40 -5.43 1.59
N GLN A 137 -5.78 -6.20 2.61
CA GLN A 137 -5.48 -7.64 2.67
C GLN A 137 -6.08 -8.45 1.50
N GLU A 138 -7.07 -7.91 0.77
CA GLU A 138 -7.61 -8.50 -0.46
C GLU A 138 -6.63 -8.48 -1.65
N SER A 139 -5.58 -7.67 -1.59
CA SER A 139 -4.60 -7.50 -2.67
C SER A 139 -3.48 -8.55 -2.71
N GLY A 140 -3.33 -9.37 -1.66
CA GLY A 140 -2.31 -10.42 -1.59
C GLY A 140 -0.87 -9.93 -1.34
N PHE A 141 -0.66 -8.66 -1.00
CA PHE A 141 0.66 -8.11 -0.68
C PHE A 141 1.06 -8.34 0.79
N GLY A 142 1.74 -9.47 1.04
CA GLY A 142 2.84 -9.66 2.01
C GLY A 142 2.67 -9.36 3.52
N GLU A 143 3.75 -9.65 4.27
CA GLU A 143 3.96 -9.16 5.63
C GLU A 143 4.14 -7.63 5.58
N GLY A 144 3.29 -6.88 6.29
CA GLY A 144 3.28 -5.42 6.18
C GLY A 144 4.57 -4.73 6.62
N VAL A 145 4.73 -3.47 6.21
CA VAL A 145 5.93 -2.68 6.50
C VAL A 145 5.86 -2.11 7.90
N GLU A 146 6.82 -2.45 8.74
CA GLU A 146 7.03 -1.83 10.04
C GLU A 146 7.54 -0.40 9.87
N MET A 147 6.75 0.57 10.35
CA MET A 147 7.06 1.99 10.14
C MET A 147 8.25 2.43 10.97
N LYS A 148 9.22 3.07 10.32
CA LYS A 148 10.39 3.69 10.94
C LYS A 148 10.55 5.13 10.42
N GLY A 149 10.88 6.04 11.32
CA GLY A 149 11.02 7.45 11.07
C GLY A 149 9.68 8.16 10.84
N ASN A 150 9.80 9.47 10.67
CA ASN A 150 8.69 10.34 10.28
C ASN A 150 8.78 10.76 8.80
N ASN A 151 9.57 10.03 8.02
CA ASN A 151 9.71 10.27 6.58
C ASN A 151 8.65 9.48 5.82
N LEU A 152 8.39 9.90 4.57
CA LEU A 152 7.61 9.12 3.62
C LEU A 152 8.34 7.80 3.35
N THR A 153 7.66 6.70 3.64
CA THR A 153 8.17 5.33 3.47
C THR A 153 7.29 4.60 2.47
N ASP A 154 7.91 3.90 1.52
CA ASP A 154 7.22 3.02 0.58
C ASP A 154 6.64 1.81 1.36
N VAL A 155 5.32 1.69 1.41
CA VAL A 155 4.60 0.62 2.13
C VAL A 155 4.06 -0.47 1.22
N ILE A 156 4.13 -0.26 -0.10
CA ILE A 156 3.85 -1.28 -1.10
C ILE A 156 5.19 -1.60 -1.77
N PRO A 157 5.78 -2.77 -1.49
CA PRO A 157 7.09 -3.10 -2.02
C PRO A 157 7.04 -3.12 -3.55
N PRO A 158 7.98 -2.44 -4.24
CA PRO A 158 8.14 -2.61 -5.66
C PRO A 158 8.69 -4.03 -5.87
N ASN A 159 7.81 -5.01 -6.11
CA ASN A 159 8.20 -6.39 -6.44
C ASN A 159 8.88 -6.50 -7.82
N GLY A 160 9.68 -5.50 -8.21
CA GLY A 160 10.32 -5.36 -9.53
C GLY A 160 9.34 -5.17 -10.69
N LYS A 161 8.03 -5.17 -10.42
CA LYS A 161 6.96 -5.11 -11.41
C LYS A 161 6.08 -3.91 -11.14
N TRP A 162 5.90 -3.11 -12.18
CA TRP A 162 4.95 -2.01 -12.19
C TRP A 162 3.55 -2.58 -12.32
N TYR A 163 2.72 -2.47 -11.29
CA TYR A 163 1.32 -2.90 -11.34
C TYR A 163 0.44 -1.72 -11.74
N LEU A 164 -0.36 -1.92 -12.78
CA LEU A 164 -1.46 -1.03 -13.12
C LEU A 164 -2.65 -1.42 -12.24
N VAL A 165 -2.94 -0.60 -11.23
CA VAL A 165 -3.98 -0.93 -10.25
C VAL A 165 -5.15 0.05 -10.41
N PRO A 166 -6.37 -0.42 -10.68
CA PRO A 166 -7.54 0.45 -10.79
C PRO A 166 -8.08 0.89 -9.42
N ARG A 167 -7.86 0.09 -8.37
CA ARG A 167 -8.33 0.37 -7.00
C ARG A 167 -7.28 0.02 -5.97
N MET A 168 -7.09 0.88 -4.99
CA MET A 168 -6.17 0.65 -3.88
C MET A 168 -6.87 0.79 -2.54
N GLY A 169 -6.51 -0.08 -1.62
CA GLY A 169 -6.84 0.04 -0.21
C GLY A 169 -5.59 0.15 0.65
N ALA A 170 -5.77 0.09 1.96
CA ALA A 170 -4.67 -0.01 2.90
C ALA A 170 -5.11 -0.76 4.15
N SER A 171 -4.17 -1.46 4.77
CA SER A 171 -4.34 -2.10 6.06
C SER A 171 -3.32 -1.55 7.07
N ILE A 172 -3.77 -1.34 8.30
CA ILE A 172 -2.92 -0.89 9.41
C ILE A 172 -3.09 -1.84 10.59
N ARG A 173 -1.98 -2.25 11.19
CA ARG A 173 -1.94 -2.95 12.48
C ARG A 173 -1.18 -2.09 13.49
N ILE A 174 -1.69 -2.06 14.71
CA ILE A 174 -1.16 -1.24 15.79
C ILE A 174 -0.64 -2.17 16.90
N GLY A 175 0.62 -2.00 17.28
CA GLY A 175 1.19 -2.61 18.48
C GLY A 175 1.12 -1.64 19.64
N VAL A 176 0.72 -2.10 20.83
CA VAL A 176 0.77 -1.30 22.06
C VAL A 176 2.03 -1.63 22.84
N ILE A 177 2.83 -0.60 23.12
CA ILE A 177 4.09 -0.72 23.84
C ILE A 177 3.98 0.03 25.16
N VAL A 178 4.32 -0.64 26.24
CA VAL A 178 4.47 -0.02 27.54
C VAL A 178 5.91 0.46 27.68
N LEU A 179 6.07 1.76 27.95
CA LEU A 179 7.35 2.45 28.06
C LEU A 179 7.86 2.53 29.50
N GLY A 180 6.99 2.33 30.48
CA GLY A 180 7.31 2.42 31.89
C GLY A 180 6.17 1.90 32.76
N ARG A 181 6.35 1.95 34.08
CA ARG A 181 5.36 1.45 35.03
C ARG A 181 4.00 2.14 34.83
N LEU A 182 2.96 1.35 34.66
CA LEU A 182 1.59 1.85 34.60
C LEU A 182 1.04 2.02 36.02
N ALA A 183 0.32 3.11 36.25
CA ALA A 183 -0.39 3.29 37.52
C ALA A 183 -1.45 2.19 37.67
N PRO A 184 -1.65 1.64 38.87
CA PRO A 184 -2.73 0.68 39.10
C PRO A 184 -4.06 1.35 38.75
N ARG A 185 -4.92 0.60 38.03
CA ARG A 185 -6.27 1.04 37.71
C ARG A 185 -7.02 1.22 39.03
N VAL A 186 -7.45 2.44 39.32
CA VAL A 186 -8.41 2.70 40.39
C VAL A 186 -9.77 2.56 39.73
N ASP A 187 -10.40 1.39 39.92
CA ASP A 187 -11.79 1.17 39.54
C ASP A 187 -12.73 1.85 40.54
#